data_AF-A0A822Y6Y1-F1
#
_entry.id   AF-A0A822Y6Y1-F1
#
_cell.length_a   1.000
_cell.length_b   1.000
_cell.length_c   1.000
_cell.angle_alpha   90.00
_cell.angle_beta   90.00
_cell.angle_gamma   90.00
#
_symmetry.space_group_name_H-M   'P 1'
#
loop_
_entity.id
_entity.type
_entity.pdbx_description
1 polymer ?
#
loop_
_entity_poly.entity_id
_entity_poly.type
_entity_poly.pdbx_seq_one_letter_code
_entity_poly.pdbx_strand_id
1 'polypeptide(L)'
;MKDQMYVGFSSSSGSFFTSHYVLGWSFNMNGAAKELTLSQLPKLPRVGPKQQSKFLTIGLPIVGLVLMSTVISGILFILSRKRKFAEVMEDWEIDYGPHRFKFKDLYIATRGFSEKELLGMGGCTEAYYPPPKWKLQ
;
A
#
# COMPACT_ATOMS: atom_id res chain seq x y z
N MET A 1 -33.03 40.89 37.81
CA MET A 1 -31.91 40.41 36.97
C MET A 1 -32.42 40.40 35.54
N LYS A 2 -31.70 40.99 34.58
CA LYS A 2 -32.11 40.98 33.16
C LYS A 2 -31.51 39.73 32.52
N ASP A 3 -32.35 38.85 31.98
CA ASP A 3 -31.90 37.69 31.21
C ASP A 3 -31.24 38.16 29.91
N GLN A 4 -30.02 37.71 29.67
CA GLN A 4 -29.27 37.98 28.44
C GLN A 4 -29.45 36.81 27.48
N MET A 5 -29.91 37.08 26.26
CA MET A 5 -30.01 36.10 25.18
C MET A 5 -28.98 36.41 24.10
N TYR A 6 -28.34 35.37 23.56
CA TYR A 6 -27.34 35.48 22.51
C TYR A 6 -27.84 34.80 21.23
N VAL A 7 -27.64 35.48 20.11
CA VAL A 7 -27.95 34.98 18.76
C VAL A 7 -26.76 35.25 17.85
N GLY A 8 -26.42 34.30 16.99
CA GLY A 8 -25.26 34.41 16.12
C GLY A 8 -25.26 33.37 15.01
N PHE A 9 -24.26 33.46 14.15
CA PHE A 9 -24.07 32.55 13.02
C PHE A 9 -22.95 31.55 13.32
N SER A 10 -23.13 30.31 12.86
CA SER A 10 -22.07 29.30 12.86
C SER A 10 -21.87 28.80 11.43
N SER A 11 -20.63 28.56 11.03
CA SER A 11 -20.27 27.98 9.75
C SER A 11 -19.23 26.89 9.93
N SER A 12 -19.24 25.91 9.03
CA SER A 12 -18.27 24.81 9.01
C SER A 12 -17.58 24.77 7.65
N SER A 13 -16.25 24.65 7.67
CA SER A 13 -15.42 24.48 6.48
C SER A 13 -14.82 23.08 6.55
N GLY A 14 -15.30 22.18 5.69
CA GLY A 14 -14.78 20.81 5.57
C GLY A 14 -13.50 20.76 4.72
N SER A 15 -13.19 19.58 4.16
CA SER A 15 -12.01 19.36 3.27
C SER A 15 -12.02 20.18 1.96
N PHE A 16 -13.02 21.02 1.75
CA PHE A 16 -13.20 21.84 0.55
C PHE A 16 -13.22 23.33 0.91
N PHE A 17 -12.69 24.17 0.02
CA PHE A 17 -12.77 25.62 0.14
C PHE A 17 -14.21 26.09 -0.11
N THR A 18 -15.03 26.10 0.95
CA THR A 18 -16.37 26.66 0.96
C THR A 18 -16.33 28.07 1.50
N SER A 19 -16.82 29.05 0.73
CA SER A 19 -16.94 30.42 1.19
C SER A 19 -18.36 30.67 1.71
N HIS A 20 -18.48 31.05 2.98
CA HIS A 20 -19.75 31.35 3.64
C HIS A 20 -19.89 32.87 3.80
N TYR A 21 -20.92 33.47 3.21
CA TYR A 21 -21.15 34.92 3.25
C TYR A 21 -22.52 35.25 3.82
N VAL A 22 -22.56 36.12 4.83
CA VAL A 22 -23.79 36.73 5.35
C VAL A 22 -23.84 38.17 4.84
N LEU A 23 -24.74 38.47 3.90
CA LEU A 23 -24.79 39.78 3.22
C LEU A 23 -25.66 40.80 3.96
N GLY A 24 -26.54 40.33 4.84
CA GLY A 24 -27.41 41.16 5.65
C GLY A 24 -28.20 40.31 6.62
N TRP A 25 -28.49 40.88 7.79
CA TRP A 25 -29.28 40.25 8.84
C TRP A 25 -30.08 41.31 9.59
N SER A 26 -31.33 40.98 9.93
CA SER A 26 -32.25 41.82 10.70
C SER A 26 -32.95 40.93 11.72
N PHE A 27 -32.93 41.33 12.98
CA PHE A 27 -33.48 40.55 14.10
C PHE A 27 -34.22 41.48 15.06
N ASN A 28 -35.41 41.05 15.52
CA ASN A 28 -36.20 41.77 16.51
C ASN A 28 -36.85 40.73 17.45
N MET A 29 -36.74 40.96 18.76
CA MET A 29 -37.28 40.05 19.79
C MET A 29 -38.75 40.29 20.11
N ASN A 30 -39.23 41.53 20.00
CA ASN A 30 -40.53 41.94 20.56
C ASN A 30 -41.48 42.51 19.48
N GLY A 31 -41.25 42.18 18.20
CA GLY A 31 -42.07 42.68 17.10
C GLY A 31 -41.57 42.25 15.73
N ALA A 32 -42.19 42.80 14.67
CA ALA A 32 -41.76 42.53 13.30
C ALA A 32 -40.31 43.04 13.09
N ALA A 33 -39.47 42.19 12.51
CA ALA A 33 -38.12 42.59 12.10
C ALA A 33 -38.19 43.57 10.92
N LYS A 34 -37.27 44.53 10.88
CA LYS A 34 -37.19 45.50 9.78
C LYS A 34 -36.88 44.74 8.48
N GLU A 35 -37.66 44.99 7.43
CA GLU A 35 -37.46 44.37 6.14
C GLU A 35 -36.09 44.75 5.58
N LEU A 36 -35.28 43.76 5.21
CA LEU A 36 -33.96 43.97 4.64
C LEU A 36 -34.12 44.48 3.20
N THR A 37 -33.69 45.70 2.96
CA THR A 37 -33.68 46.29 1.61
C THR A 37 -32.62 45.61 0.76
N LEU A 38 -33.01 44.58 -0.02
CA LEU A 38 -32.13 43.80 -0.88
C LEU A 38 -31.30 44.65 -1.86
N SER A 39 -31.77 45.84 -2.23
CA SER A 39 -31.07 46.77 -3.12
C SER A 39 -29.93 47.54 -2.44
N GLN A 40 -29.89 47.61 -1.11
CA GLN A 40 -28.80 48.22 -0.34
C GLN A 40 -27.71 47.22 0.04
N LEU A 41 -27.94 45.92 -0.17
CA LEU A 41 -26.93 44.91 0.13
C LEU A 41 -25.76 45.01 -0.87
N PRO A 42 -24.51 44.90 -0.40
CA PRO A 42 -23.37 44.82 -1.29
C PRO A 42 -23.56 43.63 -2.23
N LYS A 43 -23.25 43.84 -3.53
CA LYS A 43 -23.25 42.74 -4.49
C LYS A 43 -22.25 41.69 -4.01
N LEU A 44 -22.65 40.42 -4.02
CA LEU A 44 -21.74 39.32 -3.68
C LEU A 44 -20.45 39.52 -4.47
N PRO A 45 -19.26 39.30 -3.85
CA PRO A 45 -18.06 39.20 -4.64
C PRO A 45 -18.33 38.14 -5.70
N ARG A 46 -18.27 38.54 -6.98
CA ARG A 46 -18.32 37.59 -8.09
C ARG A 46 -17.14 36.65 -7.86
N VAL A 47 -17.42 35.48 -7.31
CA VAL A 47 -16.50 34.35 -7.34
C VAL A 47 -16.37 34.05 -8.82
N GLY A 48 -15.35 34.65 -9.45
CA GLY A 48 -14.94 34.33 -10.82
C GLY A 48 -14.68 32.84 -10.95
N PRO A 49 -14.43 32.33 -12.17
CA PRO A 49 -14.25 30.91 -12.41
C PRO A 49 -13.35 30.30 -11.34
N LYS A 50 -13.94 29.34 -10.64
CA LYS A 50 -13.45 28.51 -9.54
C LYS A 50 -11.92 28.40 -9.57
N GLN A 51 -11.28 28.53 -8.41
CA GLN A 51 -9.83 28.44 -8.17
C GLN A 51 -9.25 27.04 -8.49
N GLN A 52 -9.55 26.48 -9.66
CA GLN A 52 -9.12 25.16 -10.13
C GLN A 52 -7.77 25.19 -10.83
N SER A 53 -7.20 26.37 -11.13
CA SER A 53 -5.91 26.43 -11.82
C SER A 53 -4.76 25.99 -10.92
N LYS A 54 -4.74 26.39 -9.64
CA LYS A 54 -3.62 26.06 -8.76
C LYS A 54 -3.55 24.57 -8.40
N PHE A 55 -4.70 23.93 -8.19
CA PHE A 55 -4.75 22.50 -7.88
C PHE A 55 -4.34 21.62 -9.06
N LEU A 56 -4.71 21.98 -10.29
CA LEU A 56 -4.28 21.24 -11.48
C LEU A 56 -2.79 21.49 -11.78
N THR A 57 -2.30 22.71 -11.61
CA THR A 57 -0.88 23.05 -11.81
C THR A 57 0.04 22.42 -10.77
N ILE A 58 -0.36 22.37 -9.48
CA ILE A 58 0.42 21.71 -8.41
C ILE A 58 0.20 20.19 -8.39
N GLY A 59 -0.98 19.70 -8.79
CA GLY A 59 -1.29 18.28 -8.78
C GLY A 59 -0.47 17.49 -9.81
N LEU A 60 -0.21 18.09 -10.97
CA LEU A 60 0.54 17.44 -12.05
C LEU A 60 1.97 17.00 -11.66
N PRO A 61 2.84 17.84 -11.06
CA PRO A 61 4.16 17.41 -10.61
C PRO A 61 4.09 16.41 -9.44
N ILE A 62 3.09 16.51 -8.56
CA ILE A 62 2.91 15.58 -7.43
C ILE A 62 2.59 14.18 -7.94
N VAL A 63 1.65 14.05 -8.89
CA VAL A 63 1.31 12.76 -9.50
C VAL A 63 2.54 12.15 -10.18
N GLY A 64 3.31 12.96 -10.91
CA GLY A 64 4.56 12.50 -11.52
C GLY A 64 5.58 11.99 -10.50
N LEU A 65 5.77 12.71 -9.39
CA LEU A 65 6.70 12.32 -8.32
C LEU A 65 6.26 11.01 -7.65
N VAL A 66 4.96 10.86 -7.36
CA VAL A 66 4.40 9.64 -6.77
C VAL A 66 4.62 8.46 -7.71
N LEU A 67 4.27 8.59 -8.99
CA LEU A 67 4.48 7.52 -9.98
C LEU A 67 5.96 7.12 -10.07
N MET A 68 6.88 8.08 -10.19
CA MET A 68 8.32 7.80 -10.21
C MET A 68 8.79 7.10 -8.92
N SER A 69 8.35 7.56 -7.76
CA SER A 69 8.71 6.96 -6.48
C SER A 69 8.23 5.50 -6.35
N THR A 70 7.03 5.18 -6.84
CA THR A 70 6.49 3.82 -6.79
C THR A 70 7.28 2.86 -7.68
N VAL A 71 7.69 3.31 -8.88
CA VAL A 71 8.53 2.51 -9.78
C VAL A 71 9.89 2.23 -9.15
N ILE A 72 10.55 3.27 -8.62
CA ILE A 72 11.88 3.15 -7.98
C ILE A 72 11.78 2.21 -6.77
N SER A 73 10.78 2.41 -5.89
CA SER A 73 10.56 1.55 -4.73
C SER A 73 10.27 0.10 -5.14
N GLY A 74 9.51 -0.12 -6.20
CA GLY A 74 9.23 -1.46 -6.73
C GLY A 74 10.50 -2.17 -7.21
N ILE A 75 11.36 -1.47 -7.96
CA ILE A 75 12.65 -2.01 -8.42
C ILE A 75 13.54 -2.35 -7.22
N LEU A 76 13.71 -1.42 -6.28
CA LEU A 76 14.52 -1.65 -5.08
C LEU A 76 13.97 -2.80 -4.24
N PHE A 77 12.66 -2.93 -4.11
CA PHE A 77 12.02 -4.03 -3.41
C PHE A 77 12.29 -5.37 -4.08
N ILE A 78 12.16 -5.46 -5.42
CA ILE A 78 12.46 -6.68 -6.17
C ILE A 78 13.94 -7.05 -6.02
N LEU A 79 14.85 -6.10 -6.15
CA LEU A 79 16.29 -6.34 -5.99
C LEU A 79 16.64 -6.77 -4.57
N SER A 80 16.07 -6.10 -3.56
CA SER A 80 16.27 -6.46 -2.15
C SER A 80 15.70 -7.84 -1.85
N ARG A 81 14.54 -8.17 -2.42
CA ARG A 81 13.94 -9.50 -2.33
C ARG A 81 14.86 -10.52 -2.97
N LYS A 82 15.30 -10.31 -4.21
CA LYS A 82 16.23 -11.20 -4.89
C LYS A 82 17.54 -11.38 -4.13
N ARG A 83 18.10 -10.35 -3.51
CA ARG A 83 19.30 -10.47 -2.66
C ARG A 83 19.05 -11.31 -1.41
N LYS A 84 17.93 -11.08 -0.71
CA LYS A 84 17.53 -11.92 0.43
C LYS A 84 17.26 -13.37 0.04
N PHE A 85 16.70 -13.61 -1.15
CA PHE A 85 16.52 -14.97 -1.67
C PHE A 85 17.80 -15.56 -2.28
N ALA A 86 18.74 -14.75 -2.75
CA ALA A 86 20.05 -15.20 -3.19
C ALA A 86 20.91 -15.64 -2.00
N GLU A 87 20.77 -14.98 -0.85
CA GLU A 87 21.34 -15.46 0.42
C GLU A 87 20.70 -16.79 0.88
N VAL A 88 19.46 -17.07 0.48
CA VAL A 88 18.77 -18.35 0.72
C VAL A 88 19.12 -19.41 -0.35
N MET A 89 19.45 -19.00 -1.57
CA MET A 89 20.05 -19.84 -2.61
C MET A 89 21.54 -19.94 -2.33
N GLU A 90 21.88 -20.69 -1.28
CA GLU A 90 23.26 -20.87 -0.81
C GLU A 90 24.22 -21.17 -1.98
N ASP A 91 25.43 -20.60 -1.94
CA ASP A 91 26.39 -20.57 -3.05
C ASP A 91 26.70 -21.97 -3.67
N TRP A 92 26.46 -23.05 -2.91
CA TRP A 92 26.57 -24.42 -3.40
C TRP A 92 25.51 -24.81 -4.47
N GLU A 93 24.34 -24.16 -4.53
CA GLU A 93 23.32 -24.41 -5.57
C GLU A 93 23.70 -23.79 -6.92
N ILE A 94 24.56 -22.76 -6.91
CA ILE A 94 25.05 -22.08 -8.11
C ILE A 94 26.15 -22.91 -8.79
N ASP A 95 27.07 -23.48 -8.01
CA ASP A 95 28.21 -24.25 -8.54
C ASP A 95 27.85 -25.68 -8.96
N TYR A 96 26.88 -26.33 -8.30
CA TYR A 96 26.58 -27.76 -8.51
C TYR A 96 25.23 -28.03 -9.20
N GLY A 97 24.41 -27.00 -9.44
CA GLY A 97 23.07 -27.14 -10.01
C GLY A 97 22.11 -27.96 -9.12
N PRO A 98 20.83 -28.11 -9.50
CA PRO A 98 19.85 -28.82 -8.67
C PRO A 98 20.08 -30.34 -8.78
N HIS A 99 21.13 -30.86 -8.16
CA HIS A 99 21.38 -32.30 -8.00
C HIS A 99 20.47 -32.88 -6.91
N ARG A 100 19.18 -32.52 -6.95
CA ARG A 100 18.15 -33.07 -6.09
C ARG A 100 17.68 -34.36 -6.74
N PHE A 101 18.22 -35.49 -6.30
CA PHE A 101 17.63 -36.79 -6.64
C PHE A 101 16.19 -36.82 -6.12
N LYS A 102 15.23 -37.13 -7.00
CA LYS A 102 13.84 -37.29 -6.56
C LYS A 102 13.81 -38.44 -5.57
N PHE A 103 13.19 -38.22 -4.41
CA PHE A 103 13.05 -39.26 -3.38
C PHE A 103 12.46 -40.56 -3.92
N LYS A 104 11.54 -40.47 -4.90
CA LYS A 104 10.96 -41.63 -5.58
C LYS A 104 12.02 -42.48 -6.30
N ASP A 105 13.00 -41.85 -6.94
CA ASP A 105 14.05 -42.54 -7.67
C ASP A 105 15.00 -43.23 -6.69
N LEU A 106 15.31 -42.58 -5.55
CA LEU A 106 16.11 -43.19 -4.49
C LEU A 106 15.37 -44.34 -3.80
N TYR A 107 14.07 -44.19 -3.55
CA TYR A 107 13.24 -45.23 -2.95
C TYR A 107 13.11 -46.46 -3.85
N ILE A 108 12.92 -46.25 -5.15
CA ILE A 108 12.90 -47.36 -6.13
C ILE A 108 14.28 -48.00 -6.24
N ALA A 109 15.34 -47.18 -6.26
CA ALA A 109 16.72 -47.66 -6.34
C ALA A 109 17.11 -48.52 -5.14
N THR A 110 16.73 -48.09 -3.92
CA THR A 110 17.01 -48.79 -2.66
C THR A 110 16.02 -49.92 -2.34
N ARG A 111 15.11 -50.21 -3.28
CA ARG A 111 13.96 -51.14 -3.10
C ARG A 111 13.20 -50.87 -1.79
N GLY A 112 13.00 -49.59 -1.48
CA GLY A 112 12.38 -49.14 -0.24
C GLY A 112 13.28 -49.23 0.99
N PHE A 113 14.59 -48.99 0.83
CA PHE A 113 15.58 -49.13 1.90
C PHE A 113 15.61 -50.56 2.48
N SER A 114 15.68 -51.55 1.59
CA SER A 114 15.73 -52.95 2.02
C SER A 114 17.08 -53.26 2.69
N GLU A 115 17.06 -54.01 3.80
CA GLU A 115 18.26 -54.45 4.55
C GLU A 115 19.29 -55.18 3.67
N LYS A 116 18.88 -55.70 2.50
CA LYS A 116 19.77 -56.37 1.53
C LYS A 116 20.77 -55.42 0.85
N GLU A 117 20.51 -54.11 0.88
CA GLU A 117 21.38 -53.06 0.31
C GLU A 117 22.07 -52.22 1.40
N LEU A 118 21.93 -52.63 2.67
CA LEU A 118 22.57 -52.01 3.83
C LEU A 118 24.05 -52.40 3.87
N LEU A 119 24.93 -51.41 3.70
CA LEU A 119 26.38 -51.58 3.80
C LEU A 119 26.87 -51.58 5.25
N GLY A 120 26.09 -51.02 6.17
CA GLY A 120 26.36 -51.04 7.60
C GLY A 120 25.48 -50.06 8.38
N MET A 121 25.20 -50.41 9.63
CA MET A 121 24.49 -49.55 10.59
C MET A 121 25.47 -49.14 11.69
N GLY A 122 25.83 -47.85 11.73
CA GLY A 122 26.49 -47.24 12.87
C GLY A 122 25.45 -46.68 13.85
N GLY A 123 25.85 -46.37 15.08
CA GLY A 123 24.93 -46.06 16.20
C GLY A 123 23.88 -44.96 16.00
N CYS A 124 23.90 -44.21 14.90
CA CYS A 124 22.79 -43.32 14.51
C CYS A 124 22.64 -43.12 12.99
N THR A 125 23.32 -43.93 12.15
CA THR A 125 23.30 -43.77 10.69
C THR A 125 23.32 -45.11 9.96
N GLU A 126 22.47 -45.23 8.94
CA GLU A 126 22.40 -46.37 8.04
C GLU A 126 22.96 -45.97 6.67
N ALA A 127 23.90 -46.77 6.15
CA ALA A 127 24.48 -46.56 4.83
C ALA A 127 23.92 -47.60 3.84
N TYR A 128 23.46 -47.13 2.67
CA TYR A 128 22.90 -47.96 1.59
C TYR A 128 23.75 -47.88 0.32
N TYR A 129 23.73 -48.93 -0.49
CA TYR A 129 24.47 -48.97 -1.77
C TYR A 129 23.88 -47.97 -2.79
N PRO A 130 24.67 -47.07 -3.39
CA PRO A 130 24.18 -46.18 -4.43
C PRO A 130 23.93 -46.94 -5.75
N PRO A 131 22.87 -46.61 -6.51
CA PRO A 131 22.57 -47.33 -7.75
C PRO A 131 23.65 -47.12 -8.82
N PRO A 132 23.90 -48.13 -9.67
CA PRO A 132 24.83 -47.97 -10.78
C PRO A 132 24.30 -46.97 -11.81
N LYS A 133 25.19 -46.12 -12.34
CA LYS A 133 24.84 -44.95 -13.18
C LYS A 133 23.98 -45.28 -14.42
N TRP A 134 24.04 -46.51 -14.96
CA TRP A 134 23.26 -46.95 -16.12
C TRP A 134 21.78 -47.27 -15.83
N LYS A 135 21.37 -47.27 -14.55
CA LYS A 135 19.97 -47.50 -14.15
C LYS A 135 19.11 -46.23 -14.08
N LEU A 136 19.70 -45.05 -14.27
CA LEU A 136 19.06 -43.74 -14.10
C LEU A 136 18.83 -42.98 -15.43
N GLN A 137 18.98 -43.66 -16.57
CA GLN A 137 18.76 -43.15 -17.92
C GLN A 137 17.62 -43.93 -18.59
#